data_AF-A0A1S3DCD8-F1
#
_entry.id   AF-A0A1S3DCD8-F1
#
_cell.length_a   1.000
_cell.length_b   1.000
_cell.length_c   1.000
_cell.angle_alpha   90.00
_cell.angle_beta   90.00
_cell.angle_gamma   90.00
#
_symmetry.space_group_name_H-M   'P 1'
#
loop_
_entity.id
_entity.type
_entity.pdbx_description
1 polymer ?
#
loop_
_entity_poly.entity_id
_entity_poly.type
_entity_poly.pdbx_seq_one_letter_code
_entity_poly.pdbx_strand_id
1 'polypeptide(L)'
;MNLLISCVIVHLFSSVYADTKLWIGPSTNFDNPRNWDHRQKPSSSETIVFNGSYNLPIEFPVGKMKACEVILPMNGEIIMPSNAIMSIGGEDGTSRCSGQDVYTMRNRSYWLDPKNWYSDQVNLATPDLERLPCTGDTVVFVHGLTYSLYIPNVVIHKLIINNQVRM
;
A
#
# COMPACT_ATOMS: atom_id res chain seq x y z
N MET A 1 -18.91 -36.18 -53.68
CA MET A 1 -17.82 -35.60 -52.88
C MET A 1 -17.96 -34.09 -52.96
N ASN A 2 -18.51 -33.45 -51.94
CA ASN A 2 -18.56 -31.98 -51.81
C ASN A 2 -18.47 -31.66 -50.32
N LEU A 3 -17.27 -31.34 -49.84
CA LEU A 3 -17.06 -30.77 -48.51
C LEU A 3 -17.27 -29.25 -48.60
N LEU A 4 -18.36 -28.76 -48.03
CA LEU A 4 -18.57 -27.34 -47.78
C LEU A 4 -17.75 -26.95 -46.55
N ILE A 5 -16.63 -26.25 -46.77
CA ILE A 5 -15.85 -25.64 -45.70
C ILE A 5 -16.59 -24.35 -45.30
N SER A 6 -17.27 -24.39 -44.16
CA SER A 6 -17.85 -23.20 -43.53
C SER A 6 -16.72 -22.37 -42.93
N CYS A 7 -16.44 -21.21 -43.51
CA CYS A 7 -15.45 -20.27 -43.01
C CYS A 7 -16.10 -19.42 -41.91
N VAL A 8 -15.82 -19.73 -40.65
CA VAL A 8 -16.28 -18.93 -39.51
C VAL A 8 -15.41 -17.67 -39.44
N ILE A 9 -15.95 -16.54 -39.89
CA ILE A 9 -15.32 -15.23 -39.71
C ILE A 9 -15.55 -14.82 -38.25
N VAL A 10 -14.50 -14.95 -37.43
CA VAL A 10 -14.49 -14.42 -36.06
C VAL A 10 -14.18 -12.92 -36.15
N HIS A 11 -15.20 -12.07 -36.02
CA HIS A 11 -14.98 -10.64 -35.84
C HIS A 11 -14.34 -10.41 -34.46
N LEU A 12 -13.02 -10.20 -34.44
CA LEU A 12 -12.31 -9.72 -33.25
C LEU A 12 -12.65 -8.23 -33.05
N PHE A 13 -13.80 -7.97 -32.43
CA PHE A 13 -14.05 -6.66 -31.83
C PHE A 13 -13.15 -6.54 -30.61
N SER A 14 -12.07 -5.77 -30.72
CA SER A 14 -11.25 -5.38 -29.57
C SER A 14 -12.04 -4.34 -28.77
N SER A 15 -12.95 -4.79 -27.91
CA SER A 15 -13.52 -3.91 -26.89
C SER A 15 -12.45 -3.67 -25.83
N VAL A 16 -11.93 -2.43 -25.77
CA VAL A 16 -11.13 -1.99 -24.63
C VAL A 16 -12.09 -1.85 -23.46
N TYR A 17 -12.07 -2.83 -22.57
CA TYR A 17 -12.82 -2.77 -21.32
C TYR A 17 -12.07 -1.84 -20.38
N ALA A 18 -12.73 -0.78 -19.92
CA ALA A 18 -12.20 0.13 -18.92
C ALA A 18 -12.79 -0.24 -17.57
N ASP A 19 -11.94 -0.59 -16.61
CA ASP A 19 -12.32 -0.94 -15.25
C ASP A 19 -11.73 0.06 -14.23
N THR A 20 -12.28 0.07 -13.02
CA THR A 20 -11.70 0.79 -11.88
C THR A 20 -11.00 -0.20 -10.96
N LYS A 21 -9.67 -0.12 -10.89
CA LYS A 21 -8.86 -0.95 -9.99
C LYS A 21 -8.51 -0.16 -8.72
N LEU A 22 -9.02 -0.62 -7.59
CA LEU A 22 -8.72 -0.07 -6.28
C LEU A 22 -7.49 -0.77 -5.69
N TRP A 23 -6.50 0.00 -5.27
CA TRP A 23 -5.38 -0.52 -4.50
C TRP A 23 -5.83 -0.88 -3.08
N ILE A 24 -5.75 -2.17 -2.75
CA ILE A 24 -6.04 -2.74 -1.42
C ILE A 24 -4.79 -3.32 -0.76
N GLY A 25 -3.63 -3.14 -1.37
CA GLY A 25 -2.36 -3.54 -0.79
C GLY A 25 -2.03 -2.78 0.51
N PRO A 26 -1.01 -3.24 1.26
CA PRO A 26 -0.60 -2.63 2.52
C PRO A 26 -0.40 -1.12 2.42
N SER A 27 -0.97 -0.38 3.38
CA SER A 27 -0.64 1.03 3.62
C SER A 27 0.63 1.14 4.46
N THR A 28 1.20 2.33 4.58
CA THR A 28 2.34 2.66 5.44
C THR A 28 1.93 3.51 6.65
N ASN A 29 0.63 3.54 6.98
CA ASN A 29 0.14 4.22 8.18
C ASN A 29 0.63 3.51 9.45
N PHE A 30 1.06 4.30 10.43
CA PHE A 30 1.59 3.82 11.70
C PHE A 30 0.58 2.98 12.49
N ASP A 31 -0.67 3.42 12.57
CA ASP A 31 -1.71 2.75 13.38
C ASP A 31 -2.19 1.42 12.80
N ASN A 32 -1.80 1.06 11.58
CA ASN A 32 -2.21 -0.22 10.99
C ASN A 32 -1.41 -1.37 11.63
N PRO A 33 -2.05 -2.25 12.42
CA PRO A 33 -1.32 -3.31 13.13
C PRO A 33 -0.61 -4.28 12.18
N ARG A 34 -1.12 -4.46 10.96
CA ARG A 34 -0.54 -5.37 9.96
C ARG A 34 0.82 -4.91 9.43
N ASN A 35 1.17 -3.64 9.65
CA ASN A 35 2.47 -3.10 9.26
C ASN A 35 3.59 -3.48 10.22
N TRP A 36 3.25 -4.04 11.39
CA TRP A 36 4.21 -4.41 12.42
C TRP A 36 4.40 -5.93 12.48
N ASP A 37 5.60 -6.35 12.80
CA ASP A 37 6.00 -7.75 12.99
C ASP A 37 5.15 -8.53 14.01
N HIS A 38 4.76 -7.88 15.10
CA HIS A 38 3.87 -8.46 16.12
C HIS A 38 2.37 -8.38 15.77
N ARG A 39 2.02 -7.86 14.59
CA ARG A 39 0.63 -7.56 14.18
C ARG A 39 -0.11 -6.67 15.18
N GLN A 40 0.62 -5.82 15.88
CA GLN A 40 0.15 -4.87 16.88
C GLN A 40 0.95 -3.58 16.73
N LYS A 41 0.32 -2.42 16.97
CA LYS A 41 1.04 -1.16 16.97
C LYS A 41 1.94 -1.02 18.21
N PRO A 42 3.11 -0.37 18.10
CA PRO A 42 3.99 -0.12 19.24
C PRO A 42 3.28 0.66 20.36
N SER A 43 3.65 0.36 21.61
CA SER A 43 3.17 1.05 22.80
C SER A 43 4.16 2.14 23.26
N SER A 44 3.81 2.89 24.31
CA SER A 44 4.62 4.02 24.80
C SER A 44 5.99 3.66 25.36
N SER A 45 6.20 2.40 25.73
CA SER A 45 7.46 1.91 26.31
C SER A 45 8.36 1.19 25.30
N GLU A 46 7.91 1.03 24.06
CA GLU A 46 8.61 0.23 23.04
C GLU A 46 9.64 1.03 22.25
N THR A 47 10.58 0.30 21.67
CA THR A 47 11.50 0.81 20.65
C THR A 47 10.93 0.57 19.26
N ILE A 48 10.79 1.64 18.48
CA ILE A 48 10.24 1.59 17.13
C ILE A 48 11.39 1.59 16.15
N VAL A 49 11.43 0.59 15.26
CA VAL A 49 12.48 0.46 14.25
C VAL A 49 11.87 0.49 12.86
N PHE A 50 12.24 1.49 12.09
CA PHE A 50 11.97 1.54 10.67
C PHE A 50 13.17 0.95 9.93
N ASN A 51 12.95 -0.17 9.23
CA ASN A 51 14.04 -0.86 8.54
C ASN A 51 14.68 0.07 7.49
N GLY A 52 15.97 0.37 7.67
CA GLY A 52 16.70 1.34 6.85
C GLY A 52 16.85 1.00 5.36
N SER A 53 16.47 -0.21 4.94
CA SER A 53 16.47 -0.60 3.53
C SER A 53 15.24 -0.10 2.75
N TYR A 54 14.20 0.40 3.43
CA TYR A 54 12.95 0.80 2.79
C TYR A 54 12.77 2.32 2.78
N ASN A 55 12.52 2.86 1.58
CA ASN A 55 12.05 4.24 1.44
C ASN A 55 10.53 4.28 1.66
N LEU A 56 10.14 4.58 2.90
CA LEU A 56 8.75 4.55 3.35
C LEU A 56 8.28 5.93 3.77
N PRO A 57 7.20 6.46 3.17
CA PRO A 57 6.44 7.55 3.76
C PRO A 57 5.57 6.95 4.88
N ILE A 58 5.76 7.37 6.12
CA ILE A 58 5.06 6.80 7.27
C ILE A 58 4.17 7.89 7.86
N GLU A 59 2.86 7.71 7.72
CA GLU A 59 1.90 8.62 8.35
C GLU A 59 1.67 8.26 9.81
N PHE A 60 1.87 9.23 10.69
CA PHE A 60 1.67 9.08 12.13
C PHE A 60 0.20 9.26 12.53
N PRO A 61 -0.22 8.70 13.68
CA PRO A 61 -1.54 8.93 14.24
C PRO A 61 -1.83 10.43 14.43
N VAL A 62 -3.10 10.81 14.28
CA VAL A 62 -3.58 12.08 14.84
C VAL A 62 -3.57 11.99 16.37
N GLY A 63 -3.12 13.06 17.03
CA GLY A 63 -3.03 13.12 18.48
C GLY A 63 -1.66 12.71 19.02
N LYS A 64 -1.62 12.22 20.27
CA LYS A 64 -0.36 11.94 20.97
C LYS A 64 0.08 10.50 20.74
N MET A 65 1.28 10.34 20.21
CA MET A 65 2.04 9.09 20.18
C MET A 65 3.23 9.24 21.11
N LYS A 66 3.46 8.22 21.95
CA LYS A 66 4.69 8.10 22.73
C LYS A 66 5.44 6.86 22.30
N ALA A 67 6.76 6.95 22.26
CA ALA A 67 7.65 5.82 22.07
C ALA A 67 8.86 6.01 22.98
N CYS A 68 9.52 4.92 23.37
CA CYS A 68 10.71 5.06 24.18
C CYS A 68 11.90 5.53 23.33
N GLU A 69 12.09 4.88 22.19
CA GLU A 69 13.13 5.19 21.21
C GLU A 69 12.56 4.97 19.80
N VAL A 70 13.02 5.77 18.83
CA VAL A 70 12.65 5.61 17.43
C VAL A 70 13.89 5.63 16.54
N ILE A 71 14.13 4.53 15.84
CA ILE A 71 15.18 4.37 14.86
C ILE A 71 14.59 4.63 13.47
N LEU A 72 15.00 5.75 12.87
CA LEU A 72 14.53 6.23 11.57
C LEU A 72 15.15 5.44 10.41
N PRO A 73 14.44 5.33 9.27
CA PRO A 73 15.04 4.74 8.08
C PRO A 73 16.10 5.69 7.52
N MET A 74 17.11 5.13 6.85
CA MET A 74 18.17 5.94 6.21
C MET A 74 17.63 6.83 5.09
N ASN A 75 16.60 6.36 4.39
CA ASN A 75 15.85 7.11 3.39
C ASN A 75 14.36 6.91 3.68
N GLY A 76 13.58 7.98 3.77
CA GLY A 76 12.16 7.90 4.07
C GLY A 76 11.59 9.26 4.45
N GLU A 77 10.30 9.27 4.74
CA GLU A 77 9.58 10.46 5.18
C GLU A 77 8.66 10.08 6.33
N ILE A 78 8.57 10.94 7.34
CA ILE A 78 7.51 10.85 8.36
C ILE A 78 6.50 11.96 8.08
N ILE A 79 5.27 11.55 7.83
CA ILE A 79 4.15 12.45 7.59
C ILE A 79 3.42 12.65 8.90
N MET A 80 3.45 13.89 9.40
CA MET A 80 2.76 14.30 10.62
C MET A 80 1.45 15.00 10.24
N PRO A 81 0.27 14.37 10.41
CA PRO A 81 -0.99 15.05 10.16
C PRO A 81 -1.21 16.20 11.15
N SER A 82 -2.14 17.10 10.83
CA SER A 82 -2.51 18.21 11.71
C SER A 82 -2.89 17.68 13.10
N ASN A 83 -2.24 18.22 14.14
CA ASN A 83 -2.36 17.80 15.56
C ASN A 83 -1.65 16.49 15.94
N ALA A 84 -0.79 15.94 15.09
CA ALA A 84 0.11 14.87 15.50
C ALA A 84 1.18 15.40 16.47
N ILE A 85 1.37 14.68 17.57
CA ILE A 85 2.38 14.97 18.60
C ILE A 85 3.15 13.68 18.84
N MET A 86 4.46 13.72 18.63
CA MET A 86 5.37 12.63 18.94
C MET A 86 6.17 12.96 20.19
N SER A 87 6.08 12.11 21.20
CA SER A 87 6.91 12.15 22.40
C SER A 87 7.88 10.98 22.41
N ILE A 88 9.18 11.26 22.49
CA ILE A 88 10.22 10.24 22.57
C ILE A 88 10.85 10.29 23.96
N GLY A 89 10.96 9.14 24.61
CA GLY A 89 11.63 8.97 25.89
C GLY A 89 10.87 8.06 26.87
N GLY A 90 11.56 7.68 27.96
CA GLY A 90 11.01 6.81 28.99
C GLY A 90 9.71 7.32 29.63
N GLU A 91 9.00 6.43 30.33
CA GLU A 91 7.68 6.74 30.93
C GLU A 91 7.69 8.04 31.75
N ASP A 92 8.77 8.30 32.48
CA ASP A 92 8.93 9.47 33.36
C ASP A 92 9.94 10.51 32.85
N GLY A 93 10.32 10.44 31.57
CA GLY A 93 11.30 11.34 30.94
C GLY A 93 12.74 11.22 31.44
N THR A 94 12.98 10.39 32.46
CA THR A 94 14.28 10.19 33.14
C THR A 94 14.69 8.73 33.21
N SER A 95 13.74 7.79 33.09
CA SER A 95 14.00 6.37 33.03
C SER A 95 14.61 5.98 31.67
N ARG A 96 15.66 5.15 31.70
CA ARG A 96 16.19 4.52 30.48
C ARG A 96 15.13 3.60 29.90
N CYS A 97 15.02 3.58 28.58
CA CYS A 97 14.25 2.58 27.86
C CYS A 97 14.75 1.19 28.28
N SER A 98 13.91 0.44 28.99
CA SER A 98 14.25 -0.86 29.53
C SER A 98 14.15 -1.96 28.47
N GLY A 99 14.69 -1.70 27.26
CA GLY A 99 14.78 -2.69 26.18
C GLY A 99 13.49 -3.46 25.89
N GLN A 100 12.33 -2.86 26.16
CA GLN A 100 11.04 -3.47 25.88
C GLN A 100 10.84 -3.48 24.37
N ASP A 101 10.30 -4.62 23.93
CA ASP A 101 10.12 -5.13 22.56
C ASP A 101 10.41 -4.19 21.39
N VAL A 102 11.17 -4.72 20.43
CA VAL A 102 11.53 -4.00 19.20
C VAL A 102 10.47 -4.26 18.15
N TYR A 103 9.73 -3.21 17.79
CA TYR A 103 8.73 -3.29 16.73
C TYR A 103 9.33 -2.85 15.40
N THR A 104 9.44 -3.78 14.46
CA THR A 104 9.94 -3.49 13.11
C THR A 104 8.79 -3.32 12.13
N MET A 105 8.72 -2.14 11.52
CA MET A 105 7.75 -1.94 10.44
C MET A 105 8.16 -2.73 9.20
N ARG A 106 7.24 -3.53 8.69
CA ARG A 106 7.36 -4.30 7.46
C ARG A 106 6.66 -3.56 6.35
N ASN A 107 7.34 -3.34 5.23
CA ASN A 107 6.63 -3.04 4.01
C ASN A 107 7.38 -3.56 2.78
N ARG A 108 6.70 -4.39 2.00
CA ARG A 108 7.02 -4.69 0.61
C ARG A 108 5.68 -4.92 -0.07
N SER A 109 5.33 -4.02 -0.97
CA SER A 109 4.13 -4.17 -1.79
C SER A 109 4.52 -4.07 -3.26
N TYR A 110 3.86 -4.87 -4.10
CA TYR A 110 4.19 -4.98 -5.51
C TYR A 110 2.95 -4.71 -6.34
N TRP A 111 3.10 -3.88 -7.37
CA TRP A 111 2.04 -3.61 -8.33
C TRP A 111 1.54 -4.88 -9.01
N LEU A 112 2.44 -5.83 -9.30
CA LEU A 112 2.12 -7.07 -10.02
C LEU A 112 1.53 -8.18 -9.14
N ASP A 113 1.29 -7.93 -7.85
CA ASP A 113 0.58 -8.91 -7.02
C ASP A 113 -0.94 -8.70 -7.19
N PRO A 114 -1.67 -9.64 -7.81
CA PRO A 114 -3.11 -9.52 -8.05
C PRO A 114 -3.92 -9.38 -6.75
N LYS A 115 -3.36 -9.81 -5.60
CA LYS A 115 -4.03 -9.70 -4.29
C LYS A 115 -4.06 -8.27 -3.75
N ASN A 116 -3.26 -7.36 -4.31
CA ASN A 116 -3.26 -5.95 -3.94
C ASN A 116 -4.31 -5.14 -4.72
N TRP A 117 -5.09 -5.78 -5.58
CA TRP A 117 -6.09 -5.12 -6.42
C TRP A 117 -7.50 -5.63 -6.13
N TYR A 118 -8.42 -4.68 -6.06
CA TYR A 118 -9.85 -4.94 -5.99
C TYR A 118 -10.55 -4.31 -7.20
N SER A 119 -11.57 -5.00 -7.70
CA SER A 119 -12.52 -4.48 -8.68
C SER A 119 -13.83 -5.25 -8.53
N ASP A 120 -14.96 -4.54 -8.73
CA ASP A 120 -16.29 -5.14 -8.72
C ASP A 120 -16.53 -6.10 -9.90
N GLN A 121 -15.66 -6.07 -10.92
CA GLN A 121 -15.73 -6.89 -12.13
C GLN A 121 -14.94 -8.19 -12.00
N VAL A 122 -14.19 -8.36 -10.91
CA VAL A 122 -13.33 -9.51 -10.64
C VAL A 122 -14.06 -10.51 -9.76
N ASN A 123 -13.97 -11.80 -10.09
CA ASN A 123 -14.44 -12.90 -9.26
C ASN A 123 -13.37 -13.99 -9.10
N LEU A 124 -13.73 -15.12 -8.49
CA LEU A 124 -12.82 -16.24 -8.24
C LEU A 124 -12.23 -16.85 -9.52
N ALA A 125 -12.97 -16.81 -10.63
CA ALA A 125 -12.55 -17.35 -11.93
C ALA A 125 -11.77 -16.35 -12.79
N THR A 126 -11.71 -15.07 -12.40
CA THR A 126 -10.93 -14.07 -13.14
C THR A 126 -9.44 -14.40 -13.09
N PRO A 127 -8.76 -14.52 -14.24
CA PRO A 127 -7.32 -14.73 -14.31
C PRO A 127 -6.54 -13.64 -13.57
N ASP A 128 -5.43 -14.01 -12.92
CA ASP A 128 -4.61 -13.07 -12.15
C ASP A 128 -4.11 -11.89 -12.99
N LEU A 129 -3.84 -12.09 -14.28
CA LEU A 129 -3.45 -11.00 -15.19
C LEU A 129 -4.57 -9.98 -15.45
N GLU A 130 -5.83 -10.39 -15.41
CA GLU A 130 -6.99 -9.51 -15.60
C GLU A 130 -7.40 -8.79 -14.30
N ARG A 131 -6.83 -9.22 -13.16
CA ARG A 131 -6.98 -8.52 -11.88
C ARG A 131 -6.08 -7.29 -11.79
N LEU A 132 -4.95 -7.31 -12.49
CA LEU A 132 -4.02 -6.19 -12.56
C LEU A 132 -4.61 -5.04 -13.41
N PRO A 133 -4.24 -3.77 -13.14
CA PRO A 133 -4.63 -2.65 -13.99
C PRO A 133 -4.07 -2.75 -15.41
N CYS A 134 -4.94 -2.53 -16.38
CA CYS A 134 -4.64 -2.49 -17.81
C CYS A 134 -4.59 -1.05 -18.35
N THR A 135 -4.18 -0.90 -19.62
CA THR A 135 -4.04 0.39 -20.31
C THR A 135 -5.31 1.26 -20.31
N GLY A 136 -6.50 0.65 -20.30
CA GLY A 136 -7.77 1.36 -20.27
C GLY A 136 -8.28 1.69 -18.86
N ASP A 137 -7.63 1.20 -17.82
CA ASP A 137 -8.18 1.22 -16.47
C ASP A 137 -7.88 2.52 -15.71
N THR A 138 -8.78 2.84 -14.80
CA THR A 138 -8.55 3.86 -13.78
C THR A 138 -8.02 3.19 -12.51
N VAL A 139 -6.86 3.64 -12.06
CA VAL A 139 -6.24 3.20 -10.81
C VAL A 139 -6.56 4.19 -9.70
N VAL A 140 -7.02 3.66 -8.57
CA VAL A 140 -7.39 4.46 -7.40
C VAL A 140 -6.62 3.98 -6.18
N PHE A 141 -5.92 4.89 -5.52
CA PHE A 141 -5.40 4.70 -4.16
C PHE A 141 -6.41 5.28 -3.15
N VAL A 142 -6.72 4.52 -2.10
CA VAL A 142 -7.69 4.95 -1.08
C VAL A 142 -7.20 6.24 -0.42
N HIS A 143 -8.09 7.22 -0.31
CA HIS A 143 -7.78 8.50 0.32
C HIS A 143 -7.50 8.35 1.82
N GLY A 144 -6.56 9.15 2.33
CA GLY A 144 -6.21 9.18 3.76
C GLY A 144 -5.30 8.03 4.20
N LEU A 145 -4.66 7.36 3.23
CA LEU A 145 -3.65 6.35 3.48
C LEU A 145 -2.36 6.72 2.74
N THR A 146 -1.24 6.29 3.31
CA THR A 146 0.08 6.37 2.69
C THR A 146 0.50 5.01 2.17
N TYR A 147 1.32 4.98 1.12
CA TYR A 147 1.70 3.75 0.44
C TYR A 147 3.16 3.80 0.00
N SER A 148 3.79 2.64 -0.03
CA SER A 148 5.07 2.44 -0.74
C SER A 148 5.05 1.07 -1.38
N LEU A 149 5.28 1.04 -2.69
CA LEU A 149 5.19 -0.15 -3.52
C LEU A 149 6.14 -0.04 -4.72
N TYR A 150 6.56 -1.18 -5.24
CA TYR A 150 7.29 -1.26 -6.49
C TYR A 150 6.32 -1.27 -7.67
N ILE A 151 6.44 -0.27 -8.54
CA ILE A 151 5.67 -0.13 -9.77
C ILE A 151 6.64 -0.36 -10.94
N PRO A 152 6.44 -1.42 -11.75
CA PRO A 152 7.22 -1.60 -12.97
C PRO A 152 6.78 -0.60 -14.05
N ASN A 153 7.35 -0.69 -15.24
CA ASN A 153 6.86 0.09 -16.37
C ASN A 153 5.45 -0.41 -16.76
N VAL A 154 4.43 0.39 -16.47
CA VAL A 154 3.02 0.11 -16.74
C VAL A 154 2.37 1.31 -17.40
N VAL A 155 1.41 1.04 -18.28
CA VAL A 155 0.57 2.07 -18.90
C VAL A 155 -0.85 1.87 -18.38
N ILE A 156 -1.44 2.95 -17.88
CA ILE A 156 -2.82 3.00 -17.39
C ILE A 156 -3.49 4.25 -17.95
N HIS A 157 -4.82 4.28 -17.95
CA HIS A 157 -5.55 5.42 -18.49
C HIS A 157 -5.54 6.61 -17.52
N LYS A 158 -5.75 6.33 -16.23
CA LYS A 158 -5.92 7.37 -15.21
C LYS A 158 -5.40 6.93 -13.86
N LEU A 159 -4.73 7.84 -13.15
CA LEU A 159 -4.25 7.60 -11.78
C LEU A 159 -4.87 8.61 -10.81
N ILE A 160 -5.55 8.10 -9.78
CA ILE A 160 -6.17 8.90 -8.71
C ILE A 160 -5.46 8.62 -7.39
N ILE A 161 -4.86 9.67 -6.82
CA ILE A 161 -4.22 9.65 -5.49
C ILE A 161 -4.73 10.86 -4.72
N ASN A 162 -5.19 10.66 -3.48
CA ASN A 162 -5.75 11.71 -2.63
C ASN A 162 -6.90 12.49 -3.33
N ASN A 163 -7.80 11.76 -4.00
CA ASN A 163 -8.89 12.31 -4.80
C ASN A 163 -8.46 13.30 -5.91
N GLN A 164 -7.18 13.32 -6.27
CA GLN A 164 -6.65 14.13 -7.34
C GLN A 164 -6.18 13.25 -8.49
N VAL A 165 -6.51 13.67 -9.72
CA VAL A 165 -6.01 13.06 -10.95
C VAL A 165 -4.54 13.45 -11.11
N ARG A 166 -3.66 12.47 -11.22
CA ARG A 166 -2.20 12.66 -11.35
C ARG A 166 -1.69 12.44 -12.76
N MET A 167 -2.41 11.65 -13.56
CA MET A 167 -2.23 11.40 -14.99
C MET A 167 -3.60 11.09 -15.59
#